data_AF-A0A3Q0QU44-F1
#
_entry.id   AF-A0A3Q0QU44-F1
#
_cell.length_a   1.000
_cell.length_b   1.000
_cell.length_c   1.000
_cell.angle_alpha   90.00
_cell.angle_beta   90.00
_cell.angle_gamma   90.00
#
_symmetry.space_group_name_H-M   'P 1'
#
loop_
_entity.id
_entity.type
_entity.pdbx_description
1 polymer ?
#
loop_
_entity_poly.entity_id
_entity_poly.type
_entity_poly.pdbx_seq_one_letter_code
_entity_poly.pdbx_strand_id
1 'polypeptide(L)'
;MERIYLDRSSLKAVDDYWEYRRIVGDDDGEKLLTPEQYEEYQRKILPQRLKNRLYVSYGVPEGIDCKQIGPETQCFCAHRYKQHKTDWEVVPSERPTVLPCRVKGCCCPAYEYVPRLGPNPVRCRCKHLPADHSEAAGHLCKMCSSCSGFQSPYTCGCGQPSSAHRTLVETKIEREVRGQPVGRDVPYAAMGGLTGFSSLLDGYLALEVCGSGFTCL
;
A
#
# COMPACT_ATOMS: atom_id res chain seq x y z
N MET A 1 -0.80 -29.60 -26.06
CA MET A 1 -1.39 -28.36 -25.53
C MET A 1 -2.21 -27.73 -26.63
N GLU A 2 -3.53 -27.73 -26.50
CA GLU A 2 -4.39 -26.96 -27.39
C GLU A 2 -4.16 -25.46 -27.15
N ARG A 3 -4.03 -24.69 -28.24
CA ARG A 3 -3.87 -23.24 -28.17
C ARG A 3 -5.25 -22.61 -27.99
N ILE A 4 -5.45 -21.92 -26.87
CA ILE A 4 -6.63 -21.11 -26.64
C ILE A 4 -6.47 -19.80 -27.43
N TYR A 5 -7.40 -19.51 -28.32
CA TYR A 5 -7.46 -18.26 -29.07
C TYR A 5 -8.63 -17.43 -28.55
N LEU A 6 -8.37 -16.17 -28.20
CA LEU A 6 -9.40 -15.21 -27.78
C LEU A 6 -9.77 -14.34 -28.98
N ASP A 7 -11.06 -14.24 -29.27
CA ASP A 7 -11.55 -13.26 -30.24
C ASP A 7 -11.63 -11.86 -29.61
N ARG A 8 -11.95 -10.84 -30.43
CA ARG A 8 -11.97 -9.45 -29.98
C ARG A 8 -12.99 -9.17 -28.86
N SER A 9 -14.13 -9.88 -28.85
CA SER A 9 -15.13 -9.74 -27.78
C SER A 9 -14.63 -10.35 -26.48
N SER A 10 -13.98 -11.52 -26.56
CA SER A 10 -13.34 -12.16 -25.41
C SER A 10 -12.23 -11.30 -24.80
N LEU A 11 -11.42 -10.62 -25.63
CA LEU A 11 -10.40 -9.68 -25.14
C LEU A 11 -11.02 -8.50 -24.38
N LYS A 12 -12.10 -7.93 -24.91
CA LYS A 12 -12.81 -6.83 -24.23
C LYS A 12 -13.38 -7.27 -22.88
N ALA A 13 -13.98 -8.46 -22.81
CA ALA A 13 -14.52 -8.99 -21.56
C ALA A 13 -13.42 -9.18 -20.49
N VAL A 14 -12.21 -9.57 -20.90
CA VAL A 14 -11.06 -9.66 -20.01
C VAL A 14 -10.67 -8.27 -19.49
N ASP A 15 -10.58 -7.27 -20.37
CA ASP A 15 -10.25 -5.89 -19.99
C ASP A 15 -11.29 -5.29 -19.02
N ASP A 16 -12.58 -5.47 -19.32
CA ASP A 16 -13.70 -5.00 -18.49
C ASP A 16 -13.65 -5.63 -17.10
N TYR A 17 -13.31 -6.93 -17.01
CA TYR A 17 -13.14 -7.62 -15.73
C TYR A 17 -11.93 -7.12 -14.94
N TRP A 18 -10.81 -6.81 -15.61
CA TRP A 18 -9.64 -6.21 -14.95
C TRP A 18 -9.91 -4.81 -14.43
N GLU A 19 -10.72 -4.02 -15.13
CA GLU A 19 -11.17 -2.71 -14.66
C GLU A 19 -12.11 -2.86 -13.46
N TYR A 20 -13.11 -3.73 -13.55
CA TYR A 20 -13.98 -4.09 -12.44
C TYR A 20 -13.16 -4.46 -11.20
N ARG A 21 -12.19 -5.36 -11.34
CA ARG A 21 -11.34 -5.80 -10.22
C ARG A 21 -10.49 -4.68 -9.63
N ARG A 22 -10.07 -3.69 -10.43
CA ARG A 22 -9.31 -2.53 -9.96
C ARG A 22 -10.18 -1.52 -9.22
N ILE A 23 -11.45 -1.39 -9.61
CA ILE A 23 -12.40 -0.48 -8.99
C ILE A 23 -13.04 -1.13 -7.76
N VAL A 24 -13.55 -2.35 -7.86
CA VAL A 24 -14.26 -3.00 -6.75
C VAL A 24 -13.30 -3.66 -5.75
N GLY A 25 -12.13 -4.12 -6.19
CA GLY A 25 -11.17 -4.78 -5.31
C GLY A 25 -11.73 -6.09 -4.75
N ASP A 26 -11.69 -6.22 -3.41
CA ASP A 26 -12.21 -7.37 -2.69
C ASP A 26 -13.57 -7.06 -1.98
N ASP A 27 -14.22 -5.93 -2.33
CA ASP A 27 -15.47 -5.47 -1.69
C ASP A 27 -16.72 -6.25 -2.14
N ASP A 28 -16.62 -7.07 -3.18
CA ASP A 28 -17.75 -7.82 -3.76
C ASP A 28 -18.09 -9.12 -3.00
N GLY A 29 -17.35 -9.42 -1.93
CA GLY A 29 -17.63 -10.57 -1.06
C GLY A 29 -17.59 -11.90 -1.81
N GLU A 30 -16.71 -12.01 -2.81
CA GLU A 30 -16.52 -13.19 -3.67
C GLU A 30 -17.66 -13.43 -4.69
N LYS A 31 -18.61 -12.49 -4.82
CA LYS A 31 -19.71 -12.54 -5.80
C LYS A 31 -19.68 -11.31 -6.70
N LEU A 32 -19.54 -11.54 -8.01
CA LEU A 32 -19.55 -10.46 -8.99
C LEU A 32 -20.85 -9.66 -8.91
N LEU A 33 -20.70 -8.34 -8.86
CA LEU A 33 -21.83 -7.42 -8.91
C LEU A 33 -22.54 -7.52 -10.26
N THR A 34 -23.86 -7.35 -10.24
CA THR A 34 -24.60 -7.14 -11.49
C THR A 34 -24.22 -5.80 -12.12
N PRO A 35 -24.46 -5.58 -13.42
CA PRO A 35 -24.18 -4.29 -14.06
C PRO A 35 -24.82 -3.10 -13.34
N GLU A 36 -26.08 -3.24 -12.91
CA GLU A 36 -26.82 -2.22 -12.16
C GLU A 36 -26.16 -1.92 -10.79
N GLN A 37 -25.77 -2.98 -10.06
CA GLN A 37 -25.08 -2.85 -8.77
C GLN A 37 -23.70 -2.21 -8.93
N TYR A 38 -23.00 -2.51 -10.02
CA TYR A 38 -21.69 -1.93 -10.32
C TYR A 38 -21.77 -0.44 -10.63
N GLU A 39 -22.76 -0.02 -11.44
CA GLU A 39 -23.01 1.40 -11.72
C GLU A 39 -23.36 2.19 -10.45
N GLU A 40 -24.19 1.61 -9.56
CA GLU A 40 -24.50 2.22 -8.27
C GLU A 40 -23.27 2.31 -7.36
N TYR A 41 -22.46 1.25 -7.33
CA TYR A 41 -21.19 1.24 -6.59
C TYR A 41 -20.26 2.35 -7.08
N GLN A 42 -20.10 2.50 -8.41
CA GLN A 42 -19.28 3.57 -9.00
C GLN A 42 -19.80 4.96 -8.61
N ARG A 43 -21.11 5.20 -8.73
CA ARG A 43 -21.72 6.49 -8.36
C ARG A 43 -21.45 6.88 -6.91
N LYS A 44 -21.42 5.90 -5.99
CA LYS A 44 -21.17 6.13 -4.57
C LYS A 44 -19.68 6.28 -4.25
N ILE A 45 -18.85 5.35 -4.71
CA ILE A 45 -17.48 5.17 -4.23
C ILE A 45 -16.48 6.04 -4.98
N LEU A 46 -16.68 6.32 -6.27
CA LEU A 46 -15.71 7.11 -7.03
C LEU A 46 -15.53 8.54 -6.49
N PRO A 47 -16.59 9.32 -6.24
CA PRO A 47 -16.42 10.67 -5.68
C PRO A 47 -15.74 10.65 -4.31
N GLN A 48 -16.08 9.65 -3.49
CA GLN A 48 -15.50 9.46 -2.17
C GLN A 48 -14.00 9.17 -2.26
N ARG A 49 -13.57 8.27 -3.15
CA ARG A 49 -12.15 7.95 -3.34
C ARG A 49 -11.37 9.13 -3.91
N LEU A 50 -11.93 9.88 -4.85
CA LEU A 50 -11.26 11.06 -5.40
C LEU A 50 -11.02 12.11 -4.31
N LYS A 51 -11.98 12.31 -3.41
CA LYS A 51 -11.88 13.29 -2.32
C LYS A 51 -11.01 12.83 -1.15
N ASN A 52 -11.19 11.57 -0.73
CA ASN A 52 -10.64 11.04 0.52
C ASN A 52 -9.50 10.03 0.28
N ARG A 53 -8.87 10.05 -0.91
CA ARG A 53 -7.72 9.20 -1.20
C ARG A 53 -6.63 9.40 -0.15
N LEU A 54 -6.16 8.28 0.40
CA LEU A 54 -4.99 8.24 1.26
C LEU A 54 -3.73 7.96 0.44
N TYR A 55 -2.70 8.74 0.71
CA TYR A 55 -1.35 8.55 0.20
C TYR A 55 -0.53 7.88 1.27
N VAL A 56 0.06 6.73 0.95
CA VAL A 56 0.78 5.92 1.91
C VAL A 56 2.19 5.67 1.40
N SER A 57 3.17 6.04 2.21
CA SER A 57 4.58 5.86 1.92
C SER A 57 5.31 5.28 3.13
N TYR A 58 6.48 4.71 2.90
CA TYR A 58 7.43 4.33 3.94
C TYR A 58 8.68 5.15 3.73
N GLY A 59 9.07 5.89 4.75
CA GLY A 59 10.14 6.87 4.65
C GLY A 59 10.58 7.37 6.00
N VAL A 60 11.60 8.21 6.01
CA VAL A 60 11.99 8.96 7.21
C VAL A 60 11.04 10.15 7.32
N PRO A 61 10.37 10.38 8.47
CA PRO A 61 9.53 11.56 8.66
C PRO A 61 10.28 12.85 8.31
N GLU A 62 9.62 13.79 7.64
CA GLU A 62 10.22 15.02 7.07
C GLU A 62 11.34 14.81 6.02
N GLY A 63 11.66 13.55 5.71
CA GLY A 63 12.64 13.17 4.72
C GLY A 63 12.01 12.62 3.46
N ILE A 64 12.73 11.69 2.83
CA ILE A 64 12.34 11.11 1.55
C ILE A 64 11.36 9.93 1.75
N ASP A 65 10.43 9.80 0.82
CA ASP A 65 9.56 8.61 0.73
C ASP A 65 10.37 7.45 0.10
N CYS A 66 11.05 6.65 0.92
CA CYS A 66 11.87 5.53 0.47
C CYS A 66 11.10 4.45 -0.31
N LYS A 67 9.81 4.25 -0.02
CA LYS A 67 8.93 3.33 -0.74
C LYS A 67 7.50 3.85 -0.81
N GLN A 68 6.92 3.92 -2.01
CA GLN A 68 5.48 4.15 -2.16
C GLN A 68 4.72 2.84 -1.93
N ILE A 69 3.63 2.92 -1.18
CA ILE A 69 2.77 1.78 -0.88
C ILE A 69 1.66 1.71 -1.92
N GLY A 70 1.51 0.55 -2.55
CA GLY A 70 0.46 0.26 -3.51
C GLY A 70 -0.44 -0.88 -3.05
N PRO A 71 -1.48 -1.22 -3.83
CA PRO A 71 -2.52 -2.18 -3.43
C PRO A 71 -1.98 -3.57 -3.11
N GLU A 72 -0.91 -3.98 -3.79
CA GLU A 72 -0.29 -5.31 -3.65
C GLU A 72 0.86 -5.34 -2.63
N THR A 73 1.24 -4.20 -2.04
CA THR A 73 2.33 -4.12 -1.07
C THR A 73 1.92 -4.77 0.25
N GLN A 74 2.70 -5.73 0.72
CA GLN A 74 2.41 -6.49 1.95
C GLN A 74 2.66 -5.67 3.23
N CYS A 75 1.73 -5.79 4.16
CA CYS A 75 1.82 -5.36 5.55
C CYS A 75 2.69 -6.32 6.37
N PHE A 76 3.06 -5.92 7.59
CA PHE A 76 3.60 -6.75 8.64
C PHE A 76 2.80 -8.04 8.85
N CYS A 77 1.46 -7.95 8.85
CA CYS A 77 0.57 -9.11 8.98
C CYS A 77 0.51 -10.02 7.74
N ALA A 78 1.41 -9.82 6.77
CA ALA A 78 1.49 -10.50 5.46
C ALA A 78 0.33 -10.25 4.49
N HIS A 79 -0.77 -9.62 4.92
CA HIS A 79 -1.86 -9.20 4.05
C HIS A 79 -1.49 -7.95 3.23
N ARG A 80 -2.17 -7.76 2.10
CA ARG A 80 -1.90 -6.67 1.17
C ARG A 80 -2.54 -5.37 1.63
N TYR A 81 -2.00 -4.24 1.20
CA TYR A 81 -2.54 -2.91 1.51
C TYR A 81 -4.03 -2.79 1.17
N LYS A 82 -4.47 -3.32 0.02
CA LYS A 82 -5.89 -3.33 -0.38
C LYS A 82 -6.82 -4.09 0.55
N GLN A 83 -6.28 -4.97 1.39
CA GLN A 83 -7.03 -5.75 2.38
C GLN A 83 -7.12 -5.03 3.74
N HIS A 84 -6.66 -3.77 3.82
CA HIS A 84 -6.81 -2.91 4.99
C HIS A 84 -7.88 -1.84 4.73
N LYS A 85 -8.33 -1.16 5.79
CA LYS A 85 -9.31 -0.08 5.69
C LYS A 85 -8.69 1.19 5.10
N THR A 86 -8.62 1.25 3.77
CA THR A 86 -8.07 2.39 3.01
C THR A 86 -9.11 3.43 2.64
N ASP A 87 -10.37 3.01 2.47
CA ASP A 87 -11.46 3.90 2.05
C ASP A 87 -12.24 4.40 3.27
N TRP A 88 -12.43 5.73 3.33
CA TRP A 88 -13.09 6.43 4.42
C TRP A 88 -14.13 7.41 3.87
N GLU A 89 -15.32 7.48 4.47
CA GLU A 89 -16.33 8.50 4.11
C GLU A 89 -15.92 9.87 4.62
N VAL A 90 -15.33 9.90 5.81
CA VAL A 90 -14.64 11.04 6.41
C VAL A 90 -13.32 10.52 6.94
N VAL A 91 -12.22 11.09 6.45
CA VAL A 91 -10.88 10.73 6.94
C VAL A 91 -10.74 11.22 8.39
N PRO A 92 -10.30 10.38 9.34
CA PRO A 92 -10.06 10.80 10.71
C PRO A 92 -9.04 11.95 10.78
N SER A 93 -9.32 12.95 11.63
CA SER A 93 -8.39 14.05 11.91
C SER A 93 -7.25 13.64 12.86
N GLU A 94 -7.44 12.59 13.65
CA GLU A 94 -6.40 12.04 14.52
C GLU A 94 -5.26 11.42 13.69
N ARG A 95 -4.02 11.78 14.04
CA ARG A 95 -2.81 11.28 13.41
C ARG A 95 -1.99 10.45 14.40
N PRO A 96 -1.38 9.32 13.96
CA PRO A 96 -1.43 8.76 12.61
C PRO A 96 -2.77 8.06 12.29
N THR A 97 -3.22 8.14 11.03
CA THR A 97 -4.44 7.43 10.62
C THR A 97 -4.18 5.92 10.56
N VAL A 98 -4.86 5.19 11.43
CA VAL A 98 -4.75 3.73 11.49
C VAL A 98 -5.57 3.08 10.38
N LEU A 99 -4.95 2.11 9.71
CA LEU A 99 -5.57 1.34 8.62
C LEU A 99 -5.69 -0.11 9.06
N PRO A 100 -6.74 -0.49 9.83
CA PRO A 100 -6.88 -1.85 10.34
C PRO A 100 -7.08 -2.86 9.21
N CYS A 101 -6.60 -4.09 9.42
CA CYS A 101 -6.79 -5.18 8.46
C CYS A 101 -8.26 -5.65 8.46
N ARG A 102 -8.81 -5.94 7.26
CA ARG A 102 -10.19 -6.43 7.09
C ARG A 102 -10.28 -7.95 6.92
N VAL A 103 -9.14 -8.65 6.87
CA VAL A 103 -9.12 -10.11 6.70
C VAL A 103 -9.64 -10.78 7.97
N LYS A 104 -10.60 -11.70 7.80
CA LYS A 104 -11.23 -12.43 8.92
C LYS A 104 -10.16 -13.15 9.76
N GLY A 105 -10.18 -12.90 11.07
CA GLY A 105 -9.24 -13.51 12.03
C GLY A 105 -7.90 -12.79 12.18
N CYS A 106 -7.60 -11.75 11.40
CA CYS A 106 -6.37 -10.97 11.56
C CYS A 106 -6.55 -9.88 12.63
N CYS A 107 -5.67 -9.83 13.63
CA CYS A 107 -5.70 -8.83 14.71
C CYS A 107 -4.79 -7.61 14.44
N CYS A 108 -4.45 -7.34 13.18
CA CYS A 108 -3.58 -6.23 12.79
C CYS A 108 -4.29 -4.88 12.94
N PRO A 109 -3.85 -3.99 13.85
CA PRO A 109 -4.55 -2.74 14.16
C PRO A 109 -4.28 -1.63 13.13
N ALA A 110 -3.15 -1.66 12.44
CA ALA A 110 -2.74 -0.67 11.46
C ALA A 110 -1.82 -1.27 10.40
N TYR A 111 -1.90 -0.75 9.17
CA TYR A 111 -0.97 -1.11 8.11
C TYR A 111 0.44 -0.62 8.44
N GLU A 112 1.40 -1.54 8.47
CA GLU A 112 2.82 -1.23 8.67
C GLU A 112 3.65 -1.95 7.61
N TYR A 113 4.50 -1.22 6.91
CA TYR A 113 5.36 -1.78 5.87
C TYR A 113 6.64 -2.36 6.47
N VAL A 114 6.98 -3.58 6.06
CA VAL A 114 8.27 -4.20 6.37
C VAL A 114 9.16 -4.20 5.12
N PRO A 115 10.36 -3.62 5.18
CA PRO A 115 11.32 -3.66 4.08
C PRO A 115 11.62 -5.07 3.59
N ARG A 116 11.99 -5.17 2.31
CA ARG A 116 12.31 -6.44 1.65
C ARG A 116 13.68 -6.38 0.98
N LEU A 117 14.34 -7.53 0.96
CA LEU A 117 15.56 -7.81 0.22
C LEU A 117 15.21 -8.84 -0.85
N GLY A 118 14.94 -8.36 -2.07
CA GLY A 118 14.35 -9.17 -3.13
C GLY A 118 12.99 -9.73 -2.70
N PRO A 119 12.75 -11.05 -2.79
CA PRO A 119 11.48 -11.64 -2.38
C PRO A 119 11.30 -11.71 -0.86
N ASN A 120 12.39 -11.64 -0.09
CA ASN A 120 12.39 -11.95 1.33
C ASN A 120 12.21 -10.69 2.19
N PRO A 121 11.32 -10.69 3.20
CA PRO A 121 11.29 -9.61 4.17
C PRO A 121 12.56 -9.61 5.03
N VAL A 122 12.91 -8.42 5.53
CA VAL A 122 14.03 -8.29 6.47
C VAL A 122 13.72 -9.02 7.78
N ARG A 123 14.76 -9.52 8.44
CA ARG A 123 14.65 -10.27 9.69
C ARG A 123 14.70 -9.34 10.90
N CYS A 124 14.09 -9.77 11.99
CA CYS A 124 14.27 -9.15 13.29
C CYS A 124 15.70 -9.39 13.81
N ARG A 125 16.13 -8.61 14.80
CA ARG A 125 17.37 -8.84 15.59
C ARG A 125 17.42 -10.23 16.20
N CYS A 126 16.27 -10.82 16.55
CA CYS A 126 16.16 -12.21 17.00
C CYS A 126 16.30 -13.25 15.86
N LYS A 127 16.60 -12.81 14.62
CA LYS A 127 16.77 -13.61 13.38
C LYS A 127 15.50 -14.24 12.81
N HIS A 128 14.37 -14.15 13.49
CA HIS A 128 13.08 -14.61 13.00
C HIS A 128 12.45 -13.64 11.99
N LEU A 129 11.54 -14.17 11.16
CA LEU A 129 10.83 -13.41 10.14
C LEU A 129 9.68 -12.59 10.77
N PRO A 130 9.14 -11.57 10.08
CA PRO A 130 7.96 -10.85 10.56
C PRO A 130 6.77 -11.78 10.83
N ALA A 131 6.60 -12.83 10.02
CA ALA A 131 5.54 -13.83 10.19
C ALA A 131 5.64 -14.61 11.52
N ASP A 132 6.84 -14.72 12.09
CA ASP A 132 7.09 -15.35 13.40
C ASP A 132 6.78 -14.40 14.57
N HIS A 133 6.27 -13.20 14.31
CA HIS A 133 5.87 -12.23 15.30
C HIS A 133 4.34 -12.06 15.28
N SER A 134 3.80 -11.50 16.35
CA SER A 134 2.38 -11.15 16.42
C SER A 134 2.06 -9.99 15.48
N GLU A 135 0.95 -10.10 14.78
CA GLU A 135 0.37 -9.00 14.01
C GLU A 135 -0.25 -7.91 14.91
N ALA A 136 -0.46 -8.20 16.20
CA ALA A 136 -0.95 -7.24 17.16
C ALA A 136 0.12 -6.18 17.49
N ALA A 137 -0.33 -5.09 18.14
CA ALA A 137 0.56 -4.02 18.57
C ALA A 137 1.75 -4.55 19.40
N GLY A 138 2.94 -4.01 19.14
CA GLY A 138 4.19 -4.41 19.80
C GLY A 138 4.94 -5.56 19.12
N HIS A 139 4.31 -6.29 18.19
CA HIS A 139 4.96 -7.28 17.34
C HIS A 139 5.86 -8.27 18.09
N LEU A 140 5.37 -8.83 19.20
CA LEU A 140 6.13 -9.78 20.02
C LEU A 140 6.45 -11.06 19.24
N CYS A 141 7.66 -11.58 19.43
CA CYS A 141 8.08 -12.82 18.77
C CYS A 141 7.36 -14.02 19.38
N LYS A 142 6.83 -14.91 18.54
CA LYS A 142 6.19 -16.16 18.93
C LYS A 142 7.20 -17.29 19.19
N MET A 143 8.44 -17.13 18.71
CA MET A 143 9.48 -18.17 18.71
C MET A 143 10.52 -18.01 19.82
N CYS A 144 10.63 -16.82 20.43
CA CYS A 144 11.61 -16.57 21.49
C CYS A 144 11.08 -15.57 22.53
N SER A 145 11.53 -15.73 23.77
CA SER A 145 11.09 -14.91 24.92
C SER A 145 11.91 -13.64 25.16
N SER A 146 13.09 -13.52 24.54
CA SER A 146 13.98 -12.37 24.71
C SER A 146 13.70 -11.22 23.75
N CYS A 147 12.81 -11.41 22.78
CA CYS A 147 12.44 -10.39 21.81
C CYS A 147 11.28 -9.53 22.35
N SER A 148 11.52 -8.24 22.52
CA SER A 148 10.52 -7.27 22.98
C SER A 148 9.66 -6.68 21.86
N GLY A 149 9.86 -7.13 20.62
CA GLY A 149 9.13 -6.64 19.44
C GLY A 149 9.99 -6.69 18.18
N PHE A 150 9.34 -6.66 17.01
CA PHE A 150 10.07 -6.68 15.75
C PHE A 150 10.96 -5.44 15.58
N GLN A 151 12.26 -5.67 15.50
CA GLN A 151 13.26 -4.62 15.24
C GLN A 151 14.28 -5.17 14.27
N SER A 152 14.42 -4.58 13.09
CA SER A 152 15.37 -5.04 12.08
C SER A 152 16.68 -4.24 12.12
N PRO A 153 17.86 -4.89 12.05
CA PRO A 153 19.12 -4.18 11.85
C PRO A 153 19.32 -3.69 10.40
N TYR A 154 18.32 -3.85 9.52
CA TYR A 154 18.37 -3.41 8.14
C TYR A 154 18.59 -1.90 8.01
N THR A 155 19.52 -1.52 7.13
CA THR A 155 19.74 -0.15 6.67
C THR A 155 19.08 0.01 5.30
N CYS A 156 18.21 1.02 5.16
CA CYS A 156 17.55 1.32 3.91
C CYS A 156 18.55 1.87 2.88
N GLY A 157 18.22 1.78 1.58
CA GLY A 157 19.03 2.35 0.50
C GLY A 157 19.26 3.86 0.64
N CYS A 158 18.42 4.57 1.40
CA CYS A 158 18.64 5.98 1.77
C CYS A 158 19.75 6.20 2.81
N GLY A 159 20.39 5.14 3.32
CA GLY A 159 21.45 5.18 4.33
C GLY A 159 20.96 5.22 5.78
N GLN A 160 19.66 5.38 6.04
CA GLN A 160 19.10 5.43 7.39
C GLN A 160 18.65 4.04 7.88
N PRO A 161 18.74 3.75 9.19
CA PRO A 161 18.28 2.47 9.74
C PRO A 161 16.75 2.33 9.61
N SER A 162 16.26 1.09 9.54
CA SER A 162 14.81 0.83 9.48
C SER A 162 14.03 1.43 10.65
N SER A 163 14.63 1.53 11.84
CA SER A 163 14.03 2.16 13.02
C SER A 163 13.77 3.67 12.89
N ALA A 164 14.44 4.34 11.94
CA ALA A 164 14.18 5.76 11.66
C ALA A 164 13.00 5.96 10.70
N HIS A 165 12.53 4.90 10.04
CA HIS A 165 11.45 4.97 9.09
C HIS A 165 10.10 4.75 9.77
N ARG A 166 9.06 5.30 9.17
CA ARG A 166 7.67 5.07 9.54
C ARG A 166 6.84 4.89 8.28
N THR A 167 5.73 4.16 8.41
CA THR A 167 4.67 4.21 7.41
C THR A 167 3.85 5.47 7.64
N LEU A 168 3.90 6.39 6.68
CA LEU A 168 3.17 7.65 6.68
C LEU A 168 1.86 7.45 5.94
N VAL A 169 0.76 7.92 6.53
CA VAL A 169 -0.58 7.92 5.94
C VAL A 169 -1.05 9.37 5.90
N GLU A 170 -1.19 9.90 4.70
CA GLU A 170 -1.47 11.30 4.45
C GLU A 170 -2.73 11.48 3.61
N THR A 171 -3.42 12.59 3.83
CA THR A 171 -4.41 13.13 2.89
C THR A 171 -3.71 13.84 1.73
N LYS A 172 -4.45 14.12 0.65
CA LYS A 172 -3.94 14.91 -0.49
C LYS A 172 -3.34 16.24 -0.04
N ILE A 173 -4.04 16.96 0.83
CA ILE A 173 -3.62 18.28 1.34
C ILE A 173 -2.31 18.17 2.12
N GLU A 174 -2.19 17.22 3.04
CA GLU A 174 -0.96 17.04 3.83
C GLU A 174 0.24 16.71 2.95
N ARG A 175 0.02 15.87 1.94
CA ARG A 175 1.06 15.49 1.00
C ARG A 175 1.54 16.65 0.14
N GLU A 176 0.61 17.51 -0.32
CA GLU A 176 0.92 18.74 -1.04
C GLU A 176 1.70 19.73 -0.16
N VAL A 177 1.30 19.88 1.11
CA VAL A 177 2.01 20.72 2.09
C VAL A 177 3.45 20.22 2.30
N ARG A 178 3.68 18.90 2.30
CA ARG A 178 5.03 18.30 2.35
C ARG A 178 5.78 18.37 1.01
N GLY A 179 5.20 18.98 -0.02
CA GLY A 179 5.81 19.14 -1.34
C GLY A 179 5.99 17.82 -2.10
N GLN A 180 5.21 16.79 -1.76
CA GLN A 180 5.29 15.48 -2.40
C GLN A 180 4.27 15.36 -3.54
N PRO A 181 4.57 14.60 -4.62
CA PRO A 181 3.68 14.48 -5.76
C PRO A 181 2.40 13.72 -5.39
N VAL A 182 1.26 14.24 -5.87
CA VAL A 182 -0.09 13.63 -5.70
C VAL A 182 -0.60 12.90 -6.94
N GLY A 183 0.03 13.13 -8.10
CA GLY A 183 -0.31 12.49 -9.37
C GLY A 183 -1.71 12.85 -9.89
N ARG A 184 -2.18 12.07 -10.87
CA ARG A 184 -3.56 12.17 -11.37
C ARG A 184 -4.51 11.43 -10.47
N ASP A 185 -5.71 11.98 -10.31
CA ASP A 185 -6.77 11.31 -9.59
C ASP A 185 -7.26 10.08 -10.38
N VAL A 186 -7.45 8.96 -9.70
CA VAL A 186 -7.84 7.68 -10.30
C VAL A 186 -8.91 6.99 -9.46
N PRO A 187 -9.81 6.21 -10.09
CA PRO A 187 -10.95 5.58 -9.42
C PRO A 187 -10.63 4.29 -8.63
N TYR A 188 -9.38 3.82 -8.70
CA TYR A 188 -9.00 2.48 -8.24
C TYR A 188 -8.90 2.36 -6.72
N ALA A 189 -9.25 1.18 -6.21
CA ALA A 189 -9.18 0.87 -4.78
C ALA A 189 -7.73 0.82 -4.28
N ALA A 190 -7.49 1.37 -3.09
CA ALA A 190 -6.23 1.23 -2.36
C ALA A 190 -4.96 1.59 -3.17
N MET A 191 -5.02 2.66 -3.97
CA MET A 191 -3.85 3.13 -4.73
C MET A 191 -2.67 3.57 -3.87
N GLY A 192 -2.95 3.99 -2.62
CA GLY A 192 -1.92 4.45 -1.69
C GLY A 192 -1.08 5.58 -2.29
N GLY A 193 0.24 5.47 -2.13
CA GLY A 193 1.22 6.45 -2.60
C GLY A 193 1.59 6.38 -4.09
N LEU A 194 0.96 5.49 -4.88
CA LEU A 194 1.28 5.37 -6.31
C LEU A 194 0.72 6.53 -7.14
N THR A 195 1.60 7.34 -7.72
CA THR A 195 1.23 8.52 -8.51
C THR A 195 1.67 8.45 -9.98
N GLY A 196 2.56 7.52 -10.31
CA GLY A 196 3.00 7.21 -11.66
C GLY A 196 3.95 6.01 -11.68
N PHE A 197 4.60 5.77 -12.83
CA PHE A 197 5.55 4.66 -12.96
C PHE A 197 6.80 4.86 -12.09
N SER A 198 7.27 6.10 -11.93
CA SER A 198 8.39 6.44 -11.06
C SER A 198 8.15 6.10 -9.60
N SER A 199 6.89 6.09 -9.14
CA SER A 199 6.52 5.69 -7.78
C SER A 199 6.83 4.22 -7.47
N LEU A 200 7.04 3.38 -8.49
CA LEU A 200 7.40 1.97 -8.30
C LEU A 200 8.88 1.81 -7.90
N LEU A 201 9.72 2.77 -8.27
CA LEU A 201 11.11 2.82 -7.87
C LEU A 201 11.21 3.14 -6.38
N ASP A 202 12.29 2.66 -5.76
CA ASP A 202 12.61 3.08 -4.41
C ASP A 202 13.04 4.56 -4.43
N GLY A 203 12.60 5.32 -3.42
CA GLY A 203 12.65 6.79 -3.46
C GLY A 203 14.05 7.38 -3.64
N TYR A 204 15.08 6.71 -3.10
CA TYR A 204 16.46 7.15 -3.27
C TYR A 204 16.93 7.02 -4.75
N LEU A 205 16.52 5.96 -5.45
CA LEU A 205 16.80 5.79 -6.88
C LEU A 205 16.07 6.86 -7.71
N ALA A 206 14.84 7.22 -7.31
CA ALA A 206 14.09 8.28 -7.98
C ALA A 206 14.79 9.65 -7.87
N LEU A 207 15.42 9.94 -6.73
CA LEU A 207 16.22 11.16 -6.54
C LEU A 207 17.49 11.16 -7.38
N GLU A 208 18.21 10.04 -7.46
CA GLU A 208 19.41 9.90 -8.29
C GLU A 208 19.11 10.15 -9.78
N VAL A 209 17.96 9.67 -10.27
CA VAL A 209 17.51 9.89 -11.65
C VAL A 209 17.17 11.37 -11.92
N CYS A 210 16.57 12.10 -10.96
CA CYS A 210 16.30 13.54 -11.11
C CYS A 210 17.60 14.38 -10.93
N GLY A 211 18.60 13.85 -10.22
CA GLY A 211 19.91 14.49 -9.99
C GLY A 211 20.82 14.58 -11.22
N SER A 212 20.60 13.74 -12.24
CA SER A 212 21.27 13.85 -13.54
C SER A 212 20.54 14.80 -14.49
N GLY A 213 20.42 16.07 -14.09
CA GLY A 213 20.39 17.19 -15.03
C GLY A 213 19.09 17.53 -15.79
N PHE A 214 17.90 17.11 -15.38
CA PHE A 214 16.66 17.71 -15.91
C PHE A 214 15.52 17.80 -14.88
N THR A 215 14.81 18.94 -14.97
CA THR A 215 13.63 19.33 -14.21
C THR A 215 12.56 18.25 -14.17
N CYS A 216 12.18 17.80 -12.98
CA CYS A 216 11.01 16.97 -12.78
C CYS A 216 9.74 17.84 -12.89
N LEU A 217 8.96 17.65 -13.97
CA LEU A 217 7.58 18.15 -14.17
C LEU A 217 6.57 17.40 -13.29
#